data_AF-A0A2D6PNZ9-F1
#
_entry.id   AF-A0A2D6PNZ9-F1
#
_cell.length_a   1.000
_cell.length_b   1.000
_cell.length_c   1.000
_cell.angle_alpha   90.00
_cell.angle_beta   90.00
_cell.angle_gamma   90.00
#
_symmetry.space_group_name_H-M   'P 1'
#
loop_
_entity.id
_entity.type
_entity.pdbx_description
1 polymer ?
#
loop_
_entity_poly.entity_id
_entity_poly.type
_entity_poly.pdbx_seq_one_letter_code
_entity_poly.pdbx_strand_id
1 'polypeptide(L)'
;MTPFEQTVHHYLTHLYGPRAGEVQRRIDQHLANFRTASTASPPANTAGHDAPTWSEKDQWVICYGDSILDEGTPPLAVLDTFLQRYLG
;
A
#
# COMPACT_ATOMS: atom_id res chain seq x y z
N MET A 1 -21.55 6.58 13.76
CA MET A 1 -20.13 6.46 13.40
C MET A 1 -19.70 5.03 13.60
N THR A 2 -19.02 4.43 12.63
CA THR A 2 -18.39 3.10 12.77
C THR A 2 -17.28 3.12 13.83
N PRO A 3 -16.86 1.97 14.41
CA PRO A 3 -15.73 1.92 15.33
C PRO A 3 -14.45 2.52 14.73
N PHE A 4 -14.22 2.31 13.43
CA PHE A 4 -13.13 2.93 12.69
C PHE A 4 -13.23 4.47 12.71
N GLU A 5 -14.40 5.02 12.37
CA GLU A 5 -14.63 6.47 12.38
C GLU A 5 -14.43 7.10 13.77
N GLN A 6 -14.77 6.37 14.84
CA GLN A 6 -14.56 6.82 16.22
C GLN A 6 -13.07 6.91 16.56
N THR A 7 -12.30 5.88 16.22
CA THR A 7 -10.85 5.85 16.41
C THR A 7 -10.16 6.97 15.63
N VAL A 8 -10.53 7.16 14.36
CA VAL A 8 -10.02 8.26 13.52
C VAL A 8 -10.36 9.60 14.16
N HIS A 9 -11.61 9.80 14.59
CA HIS A 9 -12.03 11.05 15.21
C HIS A 9 -11.25 11.37 16.49
N HIS A 10 -10.98 10.36 17.32
CA HIS A 10 -10.19 10.51 18.54
C HIS A 10 -8.78 11.05 18.24
N TYR A 11 -8.07 10.44 17.29
CA TYR A 11 -6.74 10.91 16.89
C TYR A 11 -6.77 12.28 16.23
N LEU A 12 -7.76 12.55 15.39
CA LEU A 12 -7.91 13.85 14.75
C LEU A 12 -8.25 14.95 15.77
N THR A 13 -9.02 14.64 16.81
CA THR A 13 -9.29 15.56 17.91
C THR A 13 -8.02 15.91 18.67
N HIS A 14 -7.15 14.92 18.89
CA HIS A 14 -5.86 15.17 19.53
C HIS A 14 -4.95 16.09 18.71
N LEU A 15 -4.91 15.93 17.38
CA LEU A 15 -4.02 16.69 16.49
C LEU A 15 -4.58 18.05 16.04
N TYR A 16 -5.88 18.12 15.78
CA TYR A 16 -6.53 19.26 15.12
C TYR A 16 -7.59 19.95 16.00
N GLY A 17 -7.86 19.40 17.20
CA GLY A 17 -8.78 19.98 18.17
C GLY A 17 -10.15 20.28 17.57
N PRO A 18 -10.65 21.53 17.62
CA PRO A 18 -11.95 21.90 17.07
C PRO A 18 -12.14 21.61 15.58
N ARG A 19 -11.04 21.49 14.82
CA ARG A 19 -11.09 21.24 13.36
C ARG A 19 -11.18 19.75 13.00
N ALA A 20 -11.16 18.84 13.97
CA ALA A 20 -11.14 17.40 13.73
C ALA A 20 -12.30 16.93 12.84
N GLY A 21 -13.51 17.43 13.05
CA GLY A 21 -14.66 17.08 12.21
C GLY A 21 -14.52 17.54 10.76
N GLU A 22 -13.93 18.72 10.52
CA GLU A 22 -13.67 19.21 9.17
C GLU A 22 -12.62 18.35 8.45
N VAL A 23 -11.54 18.01 9.16
CA VAL A 23 -10.44 17.18 8.63
C VAL A 23 -10.92 15.77 8.33
N GLN A 24 -11.69 15.16 9.23
CA GLN A 24 -12.27 13.84 9.02
C GLN A 24 -13.15 13.80 7.78
N ARG A 25 -14.04 14.81 7.62
CA ARG A 25 -14.90 14.90 6.44
C ARG A 25 -14.11 14.96 5.13
N ARG A 26 -12.98 15.70 5.10
CA ARG A 26 -12.10 15.77 3.92
C ARG A 26 -11.44 14.41 3.65
N ILE A 27 -10.94 13.75 4.70
CA ILE A 27 -10.34 12.41 4.59
C ILE A 27 -11.36 11.40 4.06
N ASP A 28 -12.58 11.40 4.59
CA ASP A 28 -13.65 10.51 4.15
C ASP A 28 -14.00 10.74 2.68
N GLN A 29 -14.02 12.00 2.22
CA GLN A 29 -14.22 12.33 0.81
C GLN A 29 -13.09 11.80 -0.08
N HIS A 30 -11.83 11.94 0.35
CA HIS A 30 -10.68 11.38 -0.38
C HIS A 30 -10.73 9.85 -0.43
N LEU A 31 -11.09 9.20 0.68
CA LEU A 31 -11.23 7.74 0.75
C LEU A 31 -12.36 7.23 -0.15
N ALA A 32 -13.50 7.92 -0.19
CA ALA A 32 -14.59 7.59 -1.09
C ALA A 32 -14.13 7.65 -2.55
N ASN A 33 -13.47 8.74 -2.95
CA ASN A 33 -12.93 8.91 -4.30
C ASN A 33 -11.90 7.82 -4.65
N PHE A 34 -10.99 7.52 -3.73
CA PHE A 34 -9.98 6.47 -3.90
C PHE A 34 -10.63 5.10 -4.08
N ARG A 35 -11.61 4.74 -3.25
CA ARG A 35 -12.34 3.46 -3.38
C ARG A 35 -13.06 3.34 -4.72
N THR A 36 -13.68 4.42 -5.19
CA THR A 36 -14.32 4.44 -6.51
C THR A 36 -13.30 4.23 -7.63
N ALA A 37 -12.14 4.89 -7.57
CA ALA A 37 -11.06 4.71 -8.55
C ALA A 37 -10.38 3.33 -8.46
N SER A 38 -10.32 2.75 -7.26
CA SER A 38 -9.67 1.46 -6.98
C SER A 38 -10.53 0.25 -7.33
N THR A 39 -11.76 0.43 -7.82
CA THR A 39 -12.62 -0.67 -8.32
C THR A 39 -12.02 -1.41 -9.54
N ALA A 40 -10.92 -0.90 -10.12
CA ALA A 40 -10.11 -1.58 -11.12
C ALA A 40 -8.99 -2.48 -10.55
N SER A 41 -8.78 -2.51 -9.23
CA SER A 41 -7.81 -3.42 -8.60
C SER A 41 -8.36 -4.85 -8.56
N PRO A 42 -7.54 -5.88 -8.84
CA PRO A 42 -7.97 -7.27 -8.74
C PRO A 42 -8.48 -7.56 -7.32
N PRO A 43 -9.40 -8.53 -7.16
CA PRO A 43 -9.96 -8.85 -5.85
C PRO A 43 -8.81 -9.13 -4.89
N ALA A 44 -8.77 -8.37 -3.79
CA ALA A 44 -7.88 -8.66 -2.68
C ALA A 44 -8.08 -10.12 -2.31
N ASN A 45 -6.99 -10.90 -2.32
CA ASN A 45 -7.00 -12.30 -1.96
C ASN A 45 -7.66 -12.41 -0.57
N THR A 46 -8.88 -12.95 -0.52
CA THR A 46 -9.69 -13.08 0.70
C THR A 46 -9.18 -14.21 1.59
N ALA A 47 -7.87 -14.40 1.67
CA ALA A 47 -7.26 -15.25 2.66
C ALA A 47 -7.32 -14.50 3.99
N GLY A 48 -8.29 -14.90 4.81
CA GLY A 48 -8.43 -14.71 6.26
C GLY A 48 -7.73 -13.52 6.92
N HIS A 49 -8.50 -12.77 7.71
CA HIS A 49 -8.05 -11.70 8.63
C HIS A 49 -6.92 -12.10 9.63
N ASP A 50 -6.40 -13.33 9.58
CA ASP A 50 -5.38 -13.90 10.46
C ASP A 50 -4.16 -14.48 9.73
N ALA A 51 -4.05 -14.36 8.39
CA ALA A 51 -2.77 -14.64 7.77
C ALA A 51 -1.80 -13.50 8.17
N PRO A 52 -0.69 -13.77 8.90
CA PRO A 52 0.30 -12.73 9.13
C PRO A 52 0.70 -12.19 7.76
N THR A 53 0.71 -10.86 7.64
CA THR A 53 0.91 -10.18 6.35
C THR A 53 2.14 -10.70 5.62
N TRP A 54 3.12 -11.21 6.39
CA TRP A 54 4.21 -12.05 5.92
C TRP A 54 4.36 -13.34 6.72
N SER A 55 4.72 -14.43 6.04
CA SER A 55 5.24 -15.63 6.67
C SER A 55 6.74 -15.47 6.99
N GLU A 56 7.30 -16.28 7.90
CA GLU A 56 8.76 -16.34 8.14
C GLU A 56 9.55 -16.71 6.87
N LYS A 57 8.88 -17.21 5.83
CA LYS A 57 9.49 -17.59 4.55
C LYS A 57 9.48 -16.46 3.52
N ASP A 58 8.80 -15.34 3.80
CA ASP A 58 8.69 -14.26 2.83
C ASP A 58 9.97 -13.43 2.83
N GLN A 59 10.59 -13.29 1.66
CA GLN A 59 11.83 -12.54 1.47
C GLN A 59 11.59 -11.31 0.60
N TRP A 60 12.05 -10.16 1.07
CA TRP A 60 11.94 -8.89 0.35
C TRP A 60 13.33 -8.40 -0.04
N VAL A 61 13.48 -8.05 -1.31
CA VAL A 61 14.68 -7.38 -1.82
C VAL A 61 14.29 -5.96 -2.19
N ILE A 62 14.86 -4.98 -1.50
CA ILE A 62 14.74 -3.56 -1.84
C ILE A 62 16.07 -3.15 -2.46
N CYS A 63 16.04 -2.74 -3.73
CA CYS A 63 17.21 -2.33 -4.49
C CYS A 63 16.90 -1.04 -5.26
N TYR A 64 17.95 -0.31 -5.63
CA TYR A 64 17.80 0.83 -6.53
C TYR A 64 17.81 0.33 -7.97
N GLY A 65 16.88 0.83 -8.79
CA GLY A 65 16.73 0.40 -10.18
C GLY A 65 17.94 0.73 -11.06
N ASP A 66 18.76 1.70 -10.65
CA ASP A 66 20.02 2.06 -11.29
C ASP A 66 21.21 1.19 -10.85
N SER A 67 21.02 0.29 -9.89
CA SER A 67 22.04 -0.66 -9.43
C SER A 67 21.94 -2.02 -10.10
N ILE A 68 20.83 -2.30 -10.80
CA ILE A 68 20.65 -3.50 -11.63
C ILE A 68 20.87 -3.10 -13.09
N LEU A 69 22.13 -3.13 -13.52
CA LEU A 69 22.53 -2.69 -14.85
C LEU A 69 23.28 -3.80 -15.60
N ASP A 70 23.07 -3.82 -16.90
CA ASP A 70 23.85 -4.59 -17.86
C ASP A 70 24.05 -3.74 -19.11
N GLU A 71 25.30 -3.61 -19.56
CA GLU A 71 25.66 -2.66 -20.61
C GLU A 71 25.08 -3.11 -21.95
N GLY A 72 24.28 -2.25 -22.58
CA GLY A 72 23.63 -2.55 -23.86
C GLY A 72 22.28 -3.27 -23.73
N THR A 73 21.84 -3.62 -22.51
CA THR A 73 20.56 -4.29 -22.28
C THR A 73 19.49 -3.30 -21.79
N PRO A 74 18.24 -3.34 -22.34
CA PRO A 74 17.17 -2.47 -21.87
C PRO A 74 16.82 -2.70 -20.39
N PRO A 75 16.56 -1.64 -19.59
CA PRO A 75 16.37 -1.75 -18.14
C PRO A 75 15.31 -2.77 -17.68
N LEU A 76 14.19 -2.87 -18.40
CA LEU A 76 13.13 -3.84 -18.07
C LEU A 76 13.57 -5.29 -18.30
N ALA A 77 14.39 -5.55 -19.32
CA ALA A 77 14.92 -6.88 -19.59
C ALA A 77 15.97 -7.29 -18.55
N VAL A 78 16.78 -6.33 -18.08
CA VAL A 78 17.73 -6.54 -16.98
C VAL A 78 16.97 -6.90 -15.68
N LEU A 79 15.91 -6.14 -15.37
CA LEU A 79 15.08 -6.40 -14.19
C LEU A 79 14.41 -7.78 -14.27
N ASP A 80 13.77 -8.11 -15.40
CA ASP A 80 13.12 -9.41 -15.59
C ASP A 80 14.10 -10.58 -15.40
N THR A 81 15.29 -10.47 -16.01
CA THR A 81 16.36 -11.47 -15.86
C THR A 81 16.83 -11.58 -14.41
N PHE A 82 16.98 -10.47 -13.70
CA PHE A 82 17.35 -10.46 -12.29
C PHE A 82 16.28 -11.15 -11.43
N LEU A 83 15.00 -10.83 -11.63
CA LEU A 83 13.89 -11.45 -10.90
C LEU A 83 13.85 -12.97 -11.15
N GLN A 84 13.90 -13.41 -12.40
CA GLN A 84 13.91 -14.83 -12.77
C GLN A 84 15.10 -15.59 -12.16
N ARG A 85 16.28 -14.97 -12.13
CA ARG A 85 17.51 -15.61 -11.68
C ARG A 85 17.61 -15.75 -10.15
N TYR A 86 17.12 -14.76 -9.41
CA TYR A 86 17.34 -14.67 -7.96
C TYR A 86 16.08 -14.82 -7.11
N LEU A 87 14.90 -14.59 -7.69
CA LEU A 87 13.63 -14.58 -6.96
C LEU A 87 12.58 -15.57 -7.49
N GLY A 88 12.76 -16.10 -8.70
CA GLY A 88 11.97 -17.20 -9.28
C GLY A 88 10.69 -16.74 -9.97
#